data_AF-A0A9E3N3Z1-F1
#
_entry.id   AF-A0A9E3N3Z1-F1
#
_cell.length_a   1.000
_cell.length_b   1.000
_cell.length_c   1.000
_cell.angle_alpha   90.00
_cell.angle_beta   90.00
_cell.angle_gamma   90.00
#
_symmetry.space_group_name_H-M   'P 1'
#
loop_
_entity.id
_entity.type
_entity.pdbx_description
1 polymer ?
#
loop_
_entity_poly.entity_id
_entity_poly.type
_entity_poly.pdbx_seq_one_letter_code
_entity_poly.pdbx_strand_id
1 'polypeptide(L)'
;MNIEFLTVSLLVVASPGTGAAVTIATGLSRGARTAMVAAFGCTLGIVPHMLAAVTGLAALLHASSLAFETIKIAGVAYLLYLAW
;
A
#
# COMPACT_ATOMS: atom_id res chain seq x y z
N MET A 1 15.42 16.80 -3.76
CA MET A 1 14.38 15.90 -4.30
C MET A 1 14.83 15.50 -5.69
N ASN A 2 15.21 14.23 -5.89
CA ASN A 2 15.75 13.75 -7.16
C ASN A 2 14.63 13.54 -8.19
N ILE A 3 14.96 13.63 -9.48
CA ILE A 3 13.98 13.46 -10.56
C ILE A 3 13.36 12.06 -10.56
N GLU A 4 14.14 11.03 -10.20
CA GLU A 4 13.68 9.65 -10.05
C GLU A 4 12.56 9.52 -9.01
N PHE A 5 12.73 10.16 -7.84
CA PHE A 5 11.69 10.17 -6.80
C PHE A 5 10.41 10.85 -7.29
N LEU A 6 10.55 11.97 -8.02
CA LEU A 6 9.40 12.68 -8.58
C LEU A 6 8.63 11.79 -9.57
N THR A 7 9.34 11.14 -10.49
CA THR A 7 8.73 10.26 -11.50
C THR A 7 8.01 9.08 -10.86
N VAL A 8 8.65 8.39 -9.92
CA VAL A 8 8.05 7.22 -9.24
C VAL A 8 6.86 7.65 -8.38
N SER A 9 6.98 8.74 -7.62
CA SER A 9 5.88 9.24 -6.79
C SER A 9 4.66 9.63 -7.62
N LEU A 10 4.86 10.26 -8.79
CA LEU A 10 3.77 10.63 -9.69
C LEU A 10 3.04 9.39 -10.23
N LEU A 11 3.78 8.35 -10.65
CA LEU A 11 3.22 7.07 -11.08
C LEU A 11 2.39 6.40 -9.98
N VAL A 12 2.91 6.38 -8.76
CA VAL A 12 2.25 5.75 -7.61
C VAL A 12 0.98 6.51 -7.21
N VAL A 13 1.02 7.84 -7.16
CA VAL A 13 -0.15 8.68 -6.83
C VAL A 13 -1.23 8.63 -7.90
N ALA A 14 -0.85 8.52 -9.18
CA ALA A 14 -1.80 8.45 -10.28
C ALA A 14 -2.61 7.13 -10.30
N SER A 15 -2.07 6.04 -9.74
CA SER A 15 -2.75 4.75 -9.68
C SER A 15 -3.68 4.69 -8.46
N PRO A 16 -5.02 4.78 -8.61
CA PRO A 16 -5.92 4.66 -7.48
C PRO A 16 -5.80 3.27 -6.87
N GLY A 17 -5.31 3.20 -5.63
CA GLY A 17 -5.24 1.95 -4.88
C GLY A 17 -6.63 1.37 -4.59
N THR A 18 -6.68 0.11 -4.15
CA THR A 18 -7.94 -0.59 -3.82
C THR A 18 -8.82 0.16 -2.81
N GLY A 19 -8.23 0.75 -1.76
CA GLY A 19 -8.97 1.55 -0.78
C GLY A 19 -9.60 2.82 -1.37
N ALA A 20 -8.87 3.51 -2.25
CA ALA A 20 -9.37 4.68 -2.97
C ALA A 20 -10.48 4.30 -3.96
N ALA A 21 -10.30 3.21 -4.72
CA ALA A 21 -11.30 2.68 -5.65
C ALA A 21 -12.61 2.30 -4.92
N VAL A 22 -12.52 1.60 -3.79
CA VAL A 22 -13.69 1.24 -2.96
C VAL A 22 -14.38 2.49 -2.41
N THR A 23 -13.63 3.48 -1.95
CA THR A 23 -14.18 4.74 -1.44
C THR A 23 -14.92 5.50 -2.53
N ILE A 24 -14.34 5.62 -3.72
CA ILE A 24 -14.94 6.29 -4.88
C ILE A 24 -16.20 5.54 -5.32
N ALA A 25 -16.13 4.22 -5.47
CA ALA A 25 -17.29 3.39 -5.84
C ALA A 25 -18.43 3.54 -4.82
N THR A 26 -18.11 3.51 -3.52
CA THR A 26 -19.10 3.71 -2.45
C THR A 26 -19.71 5.11 -2.50
N GLY A 27 -18.90 6.14 -2.78
CA GLY A 27 -19.40 7.51 -2.93
C GLY A 27 -20.33 7.71 -4.12
N LEU A 28 -19.99 7.11 -5.26
CA LEU A 28 -20.83 7.15 -6.45
C LEU A 28 -22.13 6.35 -6.27
N SER A 29 -22.10 5.20 -5.59
CA SER A 29 -23.28 4.35 -5.44
C SER A 29 -24.18 4.70 -4.25
N ARG A 30 -23.63 5.24 -3.15
CA ARG A 30 -24.33 5.36 -1.85
C ARG A 30 -24.20 6.75 -1.20
N GLY A 31 -23.55 7.71 -1.87
CA GLY A 31 -23.41 9.10 -1.43
C GLY A 31 -22.15 9.41 -0.60
N ALA A 32 -21.86 10.70 -0.41
CA ALA A 32 -20.62 11.16 0.23
C ALA A 32 -20.44 10.69 1.69
N ARG A 33 -21.55 10.61 2.46
CA ARG A 33 -21.48 10.23 3.87
C ARG A 33 -21.03 8.77 4.06
N THR A 34 -21.52 7.86 3.23
CA THR A 34 -21.10 6.44 3.26
C THR A 34 -19.69 6.26 2.71
N ALA A 35 -19.27 7.08 1.73
CA ALA A 35 -17.89 7.13 1.27
C ALA A 35 -16.92 7.52 2.40
N MET A 36 -17.25 8.54 3.20
CA MET A 36 -16.42 8.95 4.34
C MET A 36 -16.26 7.82 5.37
N VAL A 37 -17.33 7.08 5.66
CA VAL A 37 -17.26 5.93 6.56
C VAL A 37 -16.40 4.81 5.96
N ALA A 38 -16.51 4.55 4.66
CA ALA A 38 -15.66 3.58 3.96
C ALA A 38 -14.19 3.99 3.99
N ALA A 39 -13.87 5.26 3.73
CA ALA A 39 -12.51 5.80 3.80
C ALA A 39 -11.92 5.66 5.22
N PHE A 40 -12.72 5.97 6.25
CA PHE A 40 -12.33 5.78 7.64
C PHE A 40 -12.09 4.30 7.97
N GLY A 41 -12.97 3.41 7.52
CA GLY A 41 -12.81 1.97 7.70
C GLY A 41 -11.54 1.44 7.03
N CYS A 42 -11.28 1.84 5.79
CA CYS A 42 -10.04 1.49 5.08
C CYS A 42 -8.79 1.97 5.84
N THR A 43 -8.81 3.23 6.32
CA THR A 43 -7.68 3.80 7.07
C THR A 43 -7.47 3.05 8.38
N LEU A 44 -8.54 2.79 9.14
CA LEU A 44 -8.48 2.04 10.40
C LEU A 44 -8.02 0.60 10.20
N GLY A 45 -8.30 -0.04 9.06
CA GLY A 45 -7.77 -1.35 8.73
C GLY A 45 -6.28 -1.33 8.35
N ILE A 46 -5.84 -0.29 7.65
CA ILE A 46 -4.45 -0.14 7.20
C ILE A 46 -3.50 0.09 8.38
N VAL A 47 -3.87 0.91 9.36
CA VAL A 47 -2.98 1.26 10.49
C VAL A 47 -2.44 0.04 11.26
N PRO A 48 -3.27 -0.87 11.81
CA PRO A 48 -2.77 -2.03 12.54
C PRO A 48 -2.00 -3.00 11.63
N HIS A 49 -2.42 -3.14 10.36
CA HIS A 49 -1.71 -3.96 9.38
C HIS A 49 -0.31 -3.40 9.09
N MET A 50 -0.20 -2.09 8.88
CA MET A 50 1.07 -1.40 8.63
C MET A 50 1.99 -1.50 9.84
N LEU A 51 1.46 -1.34 11.07
CA LEU A 51 2.24 -1.52 12.29
C LEU A 51 2.79 -2.96 12.41
N ALA A 52 1.95 -3.97 12.14
CA ALA A 52 2.40 -5.36 12.15
C ALA A 52 3.46 -5.63 11.07
N ALA A 53 3.28 -5.10 9.87
CA ALA A 53 4.23 -5.25 8.77
C ALA A 53 5.58 -4.58 9.08
N VAL A 54 5.57 -3.32 9.57
CA VAL A 54 6.79 -2.57 9.89
C VAL A 54 7.54 -3.22 11.04
N THR A 55 6.86 -3.61 12.11
CA THR A 55 7.50 -4.27 13.26
C THR A 55 8.05 -5.66 12.88
N GLY A 56 7.31 -6.44 12.08
CA GLY A 56 7.78 -7.72 11.57
C GLY A 56 8.99 -7.59 10.65
N LEU A 57 8.98 -6.63 9.72
CA LEU A 57 10.11 -6.35 8.84
C LEU A 57 11.33 -5.85 9.62
N ALA A 58 11.14 -5.01 10.64
CA ALA A 58 12.21 -4.55 11.51
C ALA A 58 12.85 -5.71 12.30
N ALA A 59 12.04 -6.64 12.81
CA ALA A 59 12.52 -7.83 13.48
C ALA A 59 13.32 -8.74 12.51
N LEU A 60 12.83 -8.92 11.28
CA LEU A 60 13.51 -9.69 10.24
C LEU A 60 14.85 -9.06 9.84
N LEU A 61 14.88 -7.74 9.67
CA LEU A 61 16.10 -6.98 9.39
C LEU A 61 17.16 -7.18 10.47
N HIS A 62 16.75 -7.20 11.74
CA HIS A 62 17.65 -7.46 12.86
C HIS A 62 18.13 -8.92 12.90
N ALA A 63 17.23 -9.87 12.60
CA ALA A 63 17.52 -11.30 12.69
C ALA A 63 18.41 -11.81 11.54
N SER A 64 18.15 -11.40 10.29
CA SER A 64 18.91 -11.87 9.12
C SER A 64 18.79 -10.92 7.92
N SER A 65 19.94 -10.44 7.44
CA SER A 65 20.02 -9.66 6.20
C SER A 65 19.59 -10.45 4.96
N LEU A 66 19.90 -11.76 4.91
CA LEU A 66 19.56 -12.62 3.77
C LEU A 66 18.05 -12.85 3.67
N ALA A 67 17.36 -13.04 4.80
CA ALA A 67 15.90 -13.18 4.83
C ALA A 67 15.18 -11.89 4.39
N PHE A 68 15.71 -10.72 4.75
CA PHE A 68 15.16 -9.45 4.27
C PHE A 68 15.37 -9.23 2.77
N GLU A 69 16.57 -9.56 2.27
CA GLU A 69 16.89 -9.53 0.83
C GLU A 69 15.94 -10.40 0.01
N THR A 70 15.67 -11.64 0.44
CA THR A 70 14.78 -12.55 -0.27
C THR A 70 13.34 -12.02 -0.31
N ILE A 71 12.82 -11.50 0.79
CA ILE A 71 11.48 -10.90 0.84
C ILE A 71 11.38 -9.68 -0.08
N LYS A 72 12.40 -8.82 -0.09
CA LYS A 72 12.46 -7.64 -0.97
C LYS A 72 12.40 -8.04 -2.44
N ILE A 73 13.20 -9.01 -2.86
CA ILE A 73 13.22 -9.49 -4.27
C ILE A 73 11.89 -10.20 -4.61
N ALA A 74 11.35 -11.01 -3.69
CA ALA A 74 10.05 -11.65 -3.87
C ALA A 74 8.91 -10.61 -4.04
N GLY A 75 8.97 -9.50 -3.29
CA GLY A 75 8.03 -8.38 -3.45
C GLY A 75 8.08 -7.75 -4.83
N VAL A 76 9.27 -7.54 -5.40
CA VAL A 76 9.42 -7.05 -6.78
C VAL A 76 8.83 -8.03 -7.78
N ALA A 77 9.11 -9.33 -7.64
CA ALA A 77 8.55 -10.36 -8.51
C ALA A 77 7.01 -10.40 -8.43
N TYR A 78 6.43 -10.23 -7.23
CA TYR A 78 4.99 -10.16 -7.04
C TYR A 78 4.37 -8.92 -7.70
N LEU A 79 5.01 -7.75 -7.61
CA LEU A 79 4.53 -6.55 -8.29
C LEU A 79 4.59 -6.68 -9.81
N LEU A 80 5.63 -7.32 -10.36
CA LEU A 80 5.72 -7.62 -11.80
C LEU A 80 4.61 -8.59 -12.23
N TYR A 81 4.29 -9.59 -11.41
CA TYR A 81 3.17 -10.49 -11.66
C TYR A 81 1.82 -9.75 -11.68
N LEU A 82 1.59 -8.80 -10.76
CA LEU A 82 0.37 -7.99 -10.78
C LEU A 82 0.30 -6.98 -11.93
N ALA A 83 1.45 -6.62 -12.52
CA ALA A 83 1.52 -5.68 -13.63
C ALA A 83 1.12 -6.31 -14.99
N TRP A 84 1.04 -7.64 -15.07
CA TRP A 84 0.71 -8.39 -16.28
C TRP A 84 -0.56 -9.23 -16.10
#